data_AF-A0AAV5PZ25-F1
#
_entry.id   AF-A0AAV5PZ25-F1
#
_cell.length_a   1.000
_cell.length_b   1.000
_cell.length_c   1.000
_cell.angle_alpha   90.00
_cell.angle_beta   90.00
_cell.angle_gamma   90.00
#
_symmetry.space_group_name_H-M   'P 1'
#
loop_
_entity.id
_entity.type
_entity.pdbx_description
1 polymer ?
#
loop_
_entity_poly.entity_id
_entity_poly.type
_entity_poly.pdbx_seq_one_letter_code
_entity_poly.pdbx_strand_id
1 'polypeptide(L)'
;MIPWEGLVPYGLILTFFALAGGGMNAITVASLTRNAQGPDHDSKFSVPTEEKEWVRPRIKTDQWDKYMAVRDLRLTGNFRGQKADPEAETAFETNSVVFASNTLKPWVLRKHIIMKNSPTKWMRKYHSERDQQWESMKENYLRSMQK
;
A
#
# COMPACT_ATOMS: atom_id res chain seq x y z
N MET A 1 26.81 2.49 46.49
CA MET A 1 25.37 2.81 46.30
C MET A 1 25.23 3.45 44.92
N ILE A 2 24.23 3.07 44.12
CA ILE A 2 24.05 3.63 42.77
C ILE A 2 23.40 5.03 42.90
N PRO A 3 23.94 6.07 42.25
CA PRO A 3 23.35 7.41 42.32
C PRO A 3 22.08 7.49 41.47
N TRP A 4 20.91 7.35 42.11
CA TRP A 4 19.60 7.38 41.45
C TRP A 4 19.28 8.73 40.79
N GLU A 5 19.84 9.83 41.31
CA GLU A 5 19.76 11.17 40.74
C GLU A 5 20.30 11.21 39.30
N GLY A 6 21.36 10.44 39.04
CA GLY A 6 21.93 10.28 37.70
C GLY A 6 21.04 9.48 36.75
N LEU A 7 20.02 8.77 37.26
CA LEU A 7 19.06 8.00 36.44
C LEU A 7 17.84 8.81 36.02
N VAL A 8 17.57 9.96 36.65
CA VAL A 8 16.42 10.82 36.32
C VAL A 8 16.41 11.24 34.84
N PRO A 9 17.53 11.69 34.23
CA PRO A 9 17.56 12.04 32.81
C PRO A 9 17.27 10.83 31.90
N TYR A 10 17.80 9.65 32.24
CA TYR A 10 17.56 8.43 31.48
C TYR A 10 16.11 7.94 31.59
N GLY A 11 15.50 8.09 32.77
CA GLY A 11 14.08 7.80 32.98
C GLY A 11 13.19 8.67 32.10
N LEU A 12 13.45 9.98 32.04
CA LEU A 12 12.72 10.89 31.15
C LEU A 12 12.87 10.51 29.68
N ILE A 13 14.09 10.21 29.22
CA ILE A 13 14.35 9.79 27.84
C ILE A 13 13.56 8.51 27.53
N LEU A 14 13.58 7.52 28.41
CA LEU A 14 12.83 6.27 28.26
C LEU A 14 11.32 6.55 28.14
N THR A 15 10.78 7.40 29.02
CA THR A 15 9.35 7.76 29.01
C THR A 15 8.96 8.43 27.70
N PHE A 16 9.74 9.42 27.21
CA PHE A 16 9.43 10.07 25.95
C PHE A 16 9.52 9.12 24.75
N PHE A 17 10.52 8.24 24.71
CA PHE A 17 10.62 7.22 23.66
C PHE A 17 9.44 6.25 23.68
N ALA A 18 9.02 5.79 24.86
CA ALA A 18 7.88 4.89 25.01
C ALA A 18 6.58 5.58 24.58
N LEU A 19 6.35 6.83 25.01
CA LEU A 19 5.17 7.61 24.61
C LEU A 19 5.14 7.87 23.11
N ALA A 20 6.28 8.24 22.51
CA ALA A 20 6.36 8.48 21.07
C ALA A 20 6.10 7.19 20.27
N GLY A 21 6.74 6.08 20.64
CA GLY A 21 6.57 4.78 19.97
C GLY A 21 5.17 4.22 20.13
N GLY A 22 4.63 4.24 21.35
CA GLY A 22 3.27 3.80 21.66
C GLY A 22 2.21 4.66 20.97
N GLY A 23 2.37 5.99 21.01
CA GLY A 23 1.50 6.94 20.32
C GLY A 23 1.48 6.72 18.81
N MET A 24 2.65 6.55 18.18
CA MET A 24 2.74 6.29 16.75
C MET A 24 2.10 4.96 16.35
N ASN A 25 2.29 3.90 17.16
CA ASN A 25 1.66 2.60 16.92
C ASN A 25 0.13 2.72 17.00
N ALA A 26 -0.39 3.31 18.07
CA ALA A 26 -1.83 3.50 18.26
C ALA A 26 -2.46 4.31 17.13
N ILE A 27 -1.86 5.43 16.74
CA ILE A 27 -2.34 6.27 15.62
C ILE A 27 -2.32 5.48 14.31
N THR A 28 -1.22 4.79 14.02
CA THR A 28 -1.09 4.03 12.77
C THR A 28 -2.14 2.94 12.69
N VAL A 29 -2.27 2.13 13.75
CA VAL A 29 -3.22 1.02 13.76
C VAL A 29 -4.65 1.56 13.71
N ALA A 30 -5.00 2.59 14.48
CA ALA A 30 -6.32 3.23 14.42
C ALA A 30 -6.64 3.82 13.03
N SER A 31 -5.65 4.38 12.33
CA SER A 31 -5.85 4.88 10.96
C SER A 31 -6.08 3.73 9.96
N LEU A 32 -5.39 2.61 10.15
CA LEU A 32 -5.47 1.46 9.26
C LEU A 32 -6.77 0.69 9.47
N THR A 33 -7.21 0.51 10.71
CA THR A 33 -8.49 -0.14 11.01
C THR A 33 -9.65 0.67 10.44
N ARG A 34 -9.61 2.01 10.51
CA ARG A 34 -10.60 2.88 9.87
C ARG A 34 -10.62 2.76 8.35
N ASN A 35 -9.47 2.56 7.72
CA ASN A 35 -9.35 2.48 6.26
C ASN A 35 -9.54 1.06 5.69
N ALA A 36 -9.53 0.02 6.53
CA ALA A 36 -9.62 -1.38 6.10
C ALA A 36 -11.04 -1.92 5.91
N GLN A 37 -12.05 -1.13 6.29
CA GLN A 37 -13.43 -1.58 6.38
C GLN A 37 -14.23 -1.18 5.11
N GLY A 38 -14.26 -2.08 4.14
CA GLY A 38 -15.27 -2.17 3.07
C GLY A 38 -15.19 -1.18 1.89
N PRO A 39 -15.95 -1.43 0.81
CA PRO A 39 -16.09 -0.54 -0.36
C PRO A 39 -16.89 0.74 -0.06
N ASP A 40 -17.73 0.70 0.98
CA ASP A 40 -18.83 1.65 1.15
C ASP A 40 -18.38 3.06 1.53
N HIS A 41 -17.09 3.28 1.81
CA HIS A 41 -16.52 4.57 2.25
C HIS A 41 -17.21 5.20 3.47
N ASP A 42 -18.23 4.57 4.03
CA ASP A 42 -18.94 4.99 5.21
C ASP A 42 -18.01 4.85 6.41
N SER A 43 -17.73 5.97 7.07
CA SER A 43 -16.94 5.96 8.28
C SER A 43 -17.72 5.22 9.38
N LYS A 44 -17.38 3.95 9.58
CA LYS A 44 -17.84 3.08 10.68
C LYS A 44 -17.28 3.54 12.04
N PHE A 45 -17.20 4.85 12.30
CA PHE A 45 -16.82 5.41 13.60
C PHE A 45 -17.74 4.90 14.72
N SER A 46 -19.02 4.66 14.38
CA SER A 46 -20.06 4.14 15.26
C SER A 46 -20.02 2.62 15.47
N VAL A 47 -19.14 1.86 14.79
CA VAL A 47 -19.07 0.41 15.02
C VAL A 47 -18.54 0.12 16.42
N PRO A 48 -19.24 -0.72 17.21
CA PRO A 48 -18.78 -1.16 18.51
C PRO A 48 -17.35 -1.70 18.45
N THR A 49 -16.55 -1.45 19.49
CA THR A 49 -15.14 -1.86 19.51
C THR A 49 -14.94 -3.36 19.34
N GLU A 50 -15.94 -4.17 19.71
CA GLU A 50 -15.92 -5.64 19.62
C GLU A 50 -15.91 -6.16 18.18
N GLU A 51 -16.49 -5.40 17.24
CA GLU A 51 -16.54 -5.76 15.82
C GLU A 51 -15.37 -5.18 15.01
N LYS A 52 -14.47 -4.40 15.65
CA LYS A 52 -13.33 -3.79 14.96
C LYS A 52 -12.21 -4.82 14.77
N GLU A 53 -11.94 -5.15 13.52
CA GLU A 53 -10.78 -5.95 13.17
C GLU A 53 -9.47 -5.15 13.38
N TRP A 54 -8.57 -5.67 14.21
CA TRP A 54 -7.29 -5.05 14.51
C TRP A 54 -6.23 -5.36 13.45
N VAL A 55 -6.06 -4.43 12.50
CA VAL A 55 -5.15 -4.60 11.36
C VAL A 55 -3.82 -3.87 11.58
N ARG A 56 -2.73 -4.62 11.65
CA ARG A 56 -1.36 -4.08 11.82
C ARG A 56 -0.77 -3.52 10.51
N PRO A 57 0.16 -2.55 10.56
CA PRO A 57 0.90 -2.11 9.38
C PRO A 57 1.71 -3.27 8.76
N ARG A 58 1.69 -3.37 7.41
CA ARG A 58 2.55 -4.32 6.69
C ARG A 58 3.95 -3.71 6.58
N ILE A 59 4.97 -4.52 6.87
CA ILE A 59 6.38 -4.14 6.73
C ILE A 59 7.04 -5.04 5.69
N LYS A 60 8.05 -4.53 4.99
CA LYS A 60 8.84 -5.29 3.99
C LYS A 60 8.00 -5.99 2.90
N THR A 61 6.89 -5.37 2.50
CA THR A 61 5.96 -5.88 1.47
C THR A 61 6.67 -6.10 0.13
N ASP A 62 6.68 -7.34 -0.35
CA ASP A 62 7.38 -7.75 -1.56
C ASP A 62 6.53 -7.49 -2.83
N GLN A 63 6.87 -8.09 -3.98
CA GLN A 63 6.07 -7.90 -5.20
C GLN A 63 4.78 -8.72 -5.17
N TRP A 64 4.81 -9.92 -4.60
CA TRP A 64 3.65 -10.80 -4.46
C TRP A 64 2.58 -10.15 -3.58
N ASP A 65 2.97 -9.66 -2.39
CA ASP A 65 2.09 -9.00 -1.44
C ASP A 65 1.38 -7.78 -2.04
N LYS A 66 2.07 -7.06 -2.94
CA LYS A 66 1.48 -5.92 -3.65
C LYS A 66 0.41 -6.36 -4.63
N TYR A 67 0.65 -7.44 -5.39
CA TYR A 67 -0.37 -8.00 -6.27
C TYR A 67 -1.54 -8.58 -5.48
N MET A 68 -1.28 -9.20 -4.34
CA MET A 68 -2.33 -9.66 -3.43
C MET A 68 -3.15 -8.50 -2.86
N ALA A 69 -2.53 -7.39 -2.45
CA ALA A 69 -3.29 -6.21 -2.01
C ALA A 69 -4.20 -5.62 -3.11
N VAL A 70 -3.78 -5.68 -4.38
CA VAL A 70 -4.61 -5.26 -5.52
C VAL A 70 -5.72 -6.27 -5.80
N ARG A 71 -5.46 -7.57 -5.64
CA ARG A 71 -6.48 -8.63 -5.70
C ARG A 71 -7.52 -8.43 -4.60
N ASP A 72 -7.11 -8.20 -3.36
CA ASP A 72 -8.00 -8.01 -2.22
C ASP A 72 -8.88 -6.76 -2.41
N LEU A 73 -8.31 -5.67 -2.96
CA LEU A 73 -9.07 -4.49 -3.36
C LEU A 73 -10.16 -4.81 -4.38
N ARG A 74 -9.88 -5.70 -5.34
CA ARG A 74 -10.87 -6.11 -6.35
C ARG A 74 -11.94 -7.03 -5.78
N LEU A 75 -11.59 -7.86 -4.79
CA LEU A 75 -12.52 -8.79 -4.13
C LEU A 75 -13.43 -8.11 -3.11
N THR A 76 -12.92 -7.09 -2.42
CA THR A 76 -13.57 -6.48 -1.25
C THR A 76 -13.89 -5.00 -1.41
N GLY A 77 -13.46 -4.38 -2.51
CA GLY A 77 -13.52 -2.93 -2.68
C GLY A 77 -12.57 -2.14 -1.78
N ASN A 78 -11.78 -2.80 -0.92
CA ASN A 78 -10.89 -2.16 0.03
C ASN A 78 -9.45 -2.73 -0.02
N PHE A 79 -8.43 -1.88 0.05
CA PHE A 79 -7.01 -2.26 0.08
C PHE A 79 -6.61 -3.16 1.26
N ARG A 80 -7.42 -3.24 2.32
CA ARG A 80 -7.17 -4.10 3.49
C ARG A 80 -8.37 -4.94 3.89
N GLY A 81 -9.39 -5.03 3.05
CA GLY A 81 -10.51 -5.93 3.31
C GLY A 81 -10.07 -7.38 3.23
N GLN A 82 -10.58 -8.22 4.12
CA GLN A 82 -10.43 -9.67 4.08
C GLN A 82 -11.77 -10.30 3.75
N LYS A 83 -11.76 -11.35 2.93
CA LYS A 83 -12.94 -12.12 2.55
C LYS A 83 -12.56 -13.58 2.45
N ALA A 84 -13.33 -14.45 3.11
CA ALA A 84 -13.06 -15.88 3.22
C ALA A 84 -14.09 -16.75 2.50
N ASP A 85 -14.97 -16.13 1.70
CA ASP A 85 -16.02 -16.85 0.98
C ASP A 85 -15.41 -17.83 -0.04
N PRO A 86 -15.97 -19.06 -0.15
CA PRO A 86 -15.44 -20.09 -1.05
C PRO A 86 -15.63 -19.72 -2.52
N GLU A 87 -16.68 -18.97 -2.85
CA GLU A 87 -17.00 -18.51 -4.20
C GLU A 87 -16.88 -16.99 -4.26
N ALA A 88 -16.23 -16.48 -5.31
CA ALA A 88 -16.09 -15.05 -5.53
C ALA A 88 -17.37 -14.47 -6.16
N GLU A 89 -17.55 -13.15 -6.01
CA GLU A 89 -18.64 -12.44 -6.69
C GLU A 89 -18.41 -12.43 -8.20
N THR A 90 -19.50 -12.50 -8.98
CA THR A 90 -19.45 -12.50 -10.46
C THR A 90 -18.76 -11.25 -11.03
N ALA A 91 -18.85 -10.12 -10.34
CA ALA A 91 -18.15 -8.89 -10.73
C ALA A 91 -16.61 -9.03 -10.74
N PHE A 92 -16.06 -9.98 -9.98
CA PHE A 92 -14.61 -10.19 -9.92
C PHE A 92 -14.02 -10.68 -11.25
N GLU A 93 -14.81 -11.42 -12.04
CA GLU A 93 -14.41 -11.94 -13.36
C GLU A 93 -14.10 -10.80 -14.34
N THR A 94 -14.92 -9.74 -14.31
CA THR A 94 -14.83 -8.62 -15.25
C THR A 94 -13.97 -7.47 -14.74
N ASN A 95 -13.81 -7.32 -13.42
CA ASN A 95 -13.02 -6.27 -12.79
C ASN A 95 -11.49 -6.53 -12.87
N SER A 96 -10.98 -7.07 -13.97
CA SER A 96 -9.54 -7.30 -14.14
C SER A 96 -8.83 -6.03 -14.57
N VAL A 97 -7.67 -5.76 -13.96
CA VAL A 97 -6.87 -4.57 -14.25
C VAL A 97 -5.56 -4.99 -14.88
N VAL A 98 -5.38 -4.64 -16.15
CA VAL A 98 -4.12 -4.81 -16.87
C VAL A 98 -3.51 -3.43 -17.07
N PHE A 99 -2.29 -3.24 -16.57
CA PHE A 99 -1.58 -1.99 -16.77
C PHE A 99 -1.00 -1.96 -18.18
N ALA A 100 -1.46 -1.01 -19.00
CA ALA A 100 -0.97 -0.80 -20.37
C ALA A 100 0.54 -0.50 -20.42
N SER A 101 1.12 -0.01 -19.32
CA SER A 101 2.57 0.05 -19.15
C SER A 101 2.95 -0.14 -17.69
N ASN A 102 4.12 -0.72 -17.45
CA ASN A 102 4.68 -0.81 -16.09
C ASN A 102 5.05 0.56 -15.49
N THR A 103 4.98 1.61 -16.31
CA THR A 103 5.61 2.92 -16.08
C THR A 103 4.58 4.00 -15.79
N LEU A 104 3.41 3.93 -16.44
CA LEU A 104 2.26 4.81 -16.22
C LEU A 104 1.17 4.06 -15.44
N LYS A 105 1.40 3.86 -14.14
CA LYS A 105 0.34 3.37 -13.24
C LYS A 105 -0.61 4.54 -12.88
N PRO A 106 -1.95 4.33 -12.82
CA PRO A 106 -2.93 5.35 -12.43
C PRO A 106 -2.57 6.02 -11.10
N TRP A 107 -2.94 7.29 -10.90
CA TRP A 107 -2.51 8.06 -9.71
C TRP A 107 -2.97 7.42 -8.38
N VAL A 108 -4.12 6.74 -8.41
CA VAL A 108 -4.71 5.98 -7.29
C VAL A 108 -3.76 4.86 -6.81
N LEU A 109 -3.08 4.20 -7.75
CA LEU A 109 -2.06 3.18 -7.50
C LEU A 109 -0.68 3.79 -7.26
N ARG A 110 -0.37 4.97 -7.81
CA ARG A 110 0.87 5.68 -7.48
C ARG A 110 0.94 5.94 -5.99
N LYS A 111 -0.05 6.59 -5.36
CA LYS A 111 0.03 7.02 -3.95
C LYS A 111 0.31 5.88 -2.96
N HIS A 112 -0.17 4.67 -3.24
CA HIS A 112 -0.12 3.54 -2.31
C HIS A 112 0.88 2.44 -2.68
N ILE A 113 1.37 2.42 -3.93
CA ILE A 113 2.40 1.47 -4.38
C ILE A 113 3.80 2.11 -4.40
N ILE A 114 3.98 3.42 -4.09
CA ILE A 114 5.27 4.14 -4.25
C ILE A 114 6.45 3.33 -3.70
N MET A 115 7.09 2.61 -4.62
CA MET A 115 8.38 1.99 -4.42
C MET A 115 9.38 3.12 -4.49
N LYS A 116 9.75 3.70 -3.34
CA LYS A 116 10.92 4.60 -3.32
C LYS A 116 12.19 3.84 -3.71
N ASN A 117 12.25 2.52 -3.44
CA ASN A 117 13.37 1.62 -3.78
C ASN A 117 12.90 0.28 -4.44
N SER A 118 12.19 0.33 -5.57
CA SER A 118 11.97 -0.91 -6.34
C SER A 118 13.26 -1.36 -7.02
N PRO A 119 13.60 -2.67 -7.03
CA PRO A 119 14.60 -3.23 -7.94
C PRO A 119 14.36 -2.85 -9.41
N THR A 120 13.11 -2.58 -9.80
CA THR A 120 12.74 -2.08 -11.13
C THR A 120 13.39 -0.74 -11.45
N LYS A 121 13.64 0.12 -10.46
CA LYS A 121 14.29 1.44 -10.65
C LYS A 121 15.78 1.29 -10.96
N TRP A 122 16.40 0.25 -10.41
CA TRP A 122 17.78 -0.13 -10.70
C TRP A 122 17.86 -0.85 -12.06
N MET A 123 16.98 -1.81 -12.34
CA MET A 123 16.88 -2.47 -13.65
C MET A 123 16.59 -1.49 -14.81
N ARG A 124 15.77 -0.45 -14.59
CA ARG A 124 15.54 0.62 -15.58
C ARG A 124 16.77 1.45 -15.89
N LYS A 125 17.72 1.56 -14.95
CA LYS A 125 18.99 2.26 -15.17
C LYS A 125 19.91 1.52 -16.14
N TYR A 126 19.76 0.18 -16.25
CA TYR A 126 20.66 -0.67 -17.03
C TYR A 126 20.01 -1.34 -18.26
N HIS A 127 18.67 -1.26 -18.42
CA HIS A 127 17.94 -1.81 -19.57
C HIS A 127 17.06 -0.75 -20.26
N SER A 128 17.64 0.39 -20.64
CA SER A 128 16.93 1.48 -21.34
C SER A 128 16.55 1.17 -22.79
N GLU A 129 17.24 0.24 -23.44
CA GLU A 129 17.10 -0.03 -24.87
C GLU A 129 15.70 -0.52 -25.27
N ARG A 130 15.09 -1.35 -24.42
CA ARG A 130 13.74 -1.88 -24.67
C ARG A 130 12.69 -0.77 -24.63
N ASP A 131 12.80 0.13 -23.64
CA ASP A 131 11.88 1.28 -23.48
C ASP A 131 12.03 2.25 -24.67
N GLN A 132 13.26 2.48 -25.16
CA GLN A 132 13.53 3.30 -26.34
C GLN A 132 12.94 2.68 -27.62
N GLN A 133 13.06 1.37 -27.80
CA GLN A 133 12.45 0.66 -28.93
C GLN A 133 10.93 0.81 -28.94
N TRP A 134 10.28 0.68 -27.78
CA TRP A 134 8.83 0.85 -27.66
C TRP A 134 8.36 2.28 -27.95
N GLU A 135 9.08 3.30 -27.50
CA GLU A 135 8.75 4.70 -27.84
C GLU A 135 8.92 4.95 -29.34
N SER A 136 9.99 4.43 -29.96
CA SER A 136 10.16 4.54 -31.43
C SER A 136 9.03 3.85 -32.22
N MET A 137 8.51 2.71 -31.74
CA MET A 137 7.38 2.03 -32.36
C MET A 137 6.07 2.83 -32.22
N LYS A 138 5.84 3.46 -31.06
CA LYS A 138 4.68 4.35 -30.85
C LYS A 138 4.75 5.58 -31.74
N GLU A 139 5.92 6.23 -31.83
CA GLU A 139 6.13 7.38 -32.70
C GLU A 139 5.87 7.02 -34.18
N ASN A 140 6.36 5.88 -34.63
CA ASN A 140 6.11 5.37 -35.97
C ASN A 140 4.61 5.10 -36.22
N TYR A 141 3.91 4.51 -35.25
CA TYR A 141 2.48 4.26 -35.32
C TYR A 141 1.65 5.55 -35.38
N LEU A 142 1.92 6.52 -34.50
CA LEU A 142 1.26 7.83 -34.50
C LEU A 142 1.50 8.59 -35.81
N ARG A 143 2.73 8.54 -36.33
CA ARG A 143 3.10 9.15 -37.61
C ARG A 143 2.40 8.50 -38.80
N SER A 144 2.11 7.20 -38.71
CA SER A 144 1.34 6.47 -39.73
C SER A 144 -0.16 6.80 -39.71
N MET A 145 -0.72 7.17 -38.56
CA MET A 145 -2.11 7.61 -38.44
C MET A 145 -2.35 9.06 -38.88
N GLN A 146 -1.29 9.87 -39.01
CA GLN A 146 -1.37 11.29 -39.38
C GLN A 146 -1.19 11.52 -40.89
N LYS A 147 -1.02 10.46 -41.70
CA LYS A 147 -1.00 10.50 -43.16
C LYS A 147 -2.33 10.02 -43.73
#